data_AF-A0A849WEZ3-F1
#
_entry.id   AF-A0A849WEZ3-F1
#
_cell.length_a   1.000
_cell.length_b   1.000
_cell.length_c   1.000
_cell.angle_alpha   90.00
_cell.angle_beta   90.00
_cell.angle_gamma   90.00
#
_symmetry.space_group_name_H-M   'P 1'
#
loop_
_entity.id
_entity.type
_entity.pdbx_description
1 polymer ?
#
loop_
_entity_poly.entity_id
_entity_poly.type
_entity_poly.pdbx_seq_one_letter_code
_entity_poly.pdbx_strand_id
1 'polypeptide(L)'
;MKNFFFLLFLILPFGMSAPILNQTGNLLQNGSMEGGNFSPVTSSSGTSAAGYWYQWRNSSTAPTTEMITEAEMQSWYGVNVIEGTAALKVKTYGSSDGPYTVDGFGHSAWTSAGINNVPYTFSAWVYVISGGMYISAGSNAYGYNNTYTTKVGQWEFLSVTRTGNRVDELLLYSSGASEFIVDSLWLNSGTSSLHPYQQVVPESQTIALLFLGILLIYGRFYRIR
;
A
#
# COMPACT_ATOMS: atom_id res chain seq x y z
N MET A 1 -19.92 -27.74 -46.24
CA MET A 1 -20.14 -26.61 -45.31
C MET A 1 -19.55 -27.00 -43.96
N LYS A 2 -18.47 -26.36 -43.51
CA LYS A 2 -17.80 -26.66 -42.23
C LYS A 2 -18.27 -25.63 -41.20
N ASN A 3 -19.00 -26.10 -40.20
CA ASN A 3 -19.43 -25.28 -39.07
C ASN A 3 -18.21 -24.92 -38.21
N PHE A 4 -17.83 -23.65 -38.22
CA PHE A 4 -16.85 -23.09 -37.29
C PHE A 4 -17.57 -22.84 -35.97
N PHE A 5 -17.32 -23.70 -34.97
CA PHE A 5 -17.71 -23.45 -33.59
C PHE A 5 -16.72 -22.46 -32.97
N PHE A 6 -17.16 -21.23 -32.74
CA PHE A 6 -16.44 -20.28 -31.89
C PHE A 6 -16.86 -20.53 -30.45
N LEU A 7 -15.97 -21.11 -29.63
CA LEU A 7 -16.17 -21.21 -28.19
C LEU A 7 -15.70 -19.88 -27.57
N LEU A 8 -16.63 -18.97 -27.30
CA LEU A 8 -16.34 -17.75 -26.54
C LEU A 8 -16.26 -18.13 -25.06
N PHE A 9 -15.05 -18.27 -24.52
CA PHE A 9 -14.87 -18.35 -23.07
C PHE A 9 -15.15 -16.97 -22.47
N LEU A 10 -16.35 -16.80 -21.92
CA LEU A 10 -16.67 -15.70 -21.04
C LEU A 10 -15.93 -15.94 -19.71
N ILE A 11 -14.70 -15.45 -19.59
CA ILE A 11 -14.02 -15.40 -18.29
C ILE A 11 -14.72 -14.31 -17.51
N LEU A 12 -15.68 -14.68 -16.67
CA LEU A 12 -16.18 -13.79 -15.63
C LEU A 12 -15.04 -13.60 -14.63
N PRO A 13 -14.54 -12.37 -14.39
CA PRO A 13 -13.63 -12.15 -13.29
C PRO A 13 -14.44 -12.36 -12.02
N PHE A 14 -14.28 -13.52 -11.37
CA PHE A 14 -14.66 -13.64 -9.98
C PHE A 14 -13.70 -12.71 -9.22
N GLY A 15 -14.20 -11.52 -8.88
CA GLY A 15 -13.52 -10.62 -7.98
C GLY A 15 -13.38 -11.32 -6.63
N MET A 16 -12.25 -11.99 -6.42
CA MET A 16 -11.89 -12.43 -5.08
C MET A 16 -11.57 -11.16 -4.30
N SER A 17 -12.31 -10.95 -3.21
CA SER A 17 -11.99 -9.90 -2.25
C SER A 17 -10.54 -10.05 -1.80
N ALA A 18 -9.87 -8.94 -1.55
CA ALA A 18 -8.53 -8.97 -0.99
C ALA A 18 -8.48 -9.80 0.32
N PRO A 19 -7.35 -10.46 0.61
CA PRO A 19 -7.21 -11.24 1.83
C PRO A 19 -7.28 -10.34 3.07
N ILE A 20 -7.82 -10.85 4.18
CA ILE A 20 -7.64 -10.22 5.50
C ILE A 20 -6.37 -10.82 6.10
N LEU A 21 -5.36 -10.01 6.38
CA LEU A 21 -4.11 -10.50 6.95
C LEU A 21 -4.24 -10.66 8.46
N ASN A 22 -3.51 -11.62 9.03
CA ASN A 22 -3.38 -11.71 10.47
C ASN A 22 -2.54 -10.54 10.97
N GLN A 23 -3.15 -9.58 11.65
CA GLN A 23 -2.51 -8.37 12.18
C GLN A 23 -1.66 -8.62 13.46
N THR A 24 -1.49 -9.88 13.89
CA THR A 24 -0.61 -10.22 15.01
C THR A 24 0.83 -9.80 14.71
N GLY A 25 1.39 -8.95 15.58
CA GLY A 25 2.74 -8.40 15.41
C GLY A 25 2.81 -7.13 14.58
N ASN A 26 1.69 -6.68 13.99
CA ASN A 26 1.58 -5.32 13.49
C ASN A 26 1.47 -4.37 14.69
N LEU A 27 2.40 -3.43 14.75
CA LEU A 27 2.49 -2.39 15.76
C LEU A 27 1.61 -1.18 15.41
N LEU A 28 0.92 -1.20 14.28
CA LEU A 28 -0.04 -0.15 13.91
C LEU A 28 -1.44 -0.44 14.42
N GLN A 29 -2.06 0.59 14.99
CA GLN A 29 -3.50 0.62 15.06
C GLN A 29 -4.04 0.91 13.67
N ASN A 30 -4.99 0.10 13.20
CA ASN A 30 -5.58 0.22 11.87
C ASN A 30 -4.56 0.12 10.71
N GLY A 31 -3.57 -0.78 10.83
CA GLY A 31 -2.62 -1.04 9.75
C GLY A 31 -3.28 -1.58 8.47
N SER A 32 -4.36 -2.36 8.62
CA SER A 32 -5.12 -2.89 7.49
C SER A 32 -6.01 -1.86 6.78
N MET A 33 -6.08 -0.61 7.26
CA MET A 33 -6.92 0.44 6.65
C MET A 33 -8.42 0.10 6.54
N GLU A 34 -8.96 -0.64 7.51
CA GLU A 34 -10.39 -1.02 7.53
C GLU A 34 -11.25 -0.09 8.42
N GLY A 35 -10.62 0.78 9.21
CA GLY A 35 -11.29 1.70 10.13
C GLY A 35 -11.15 3.16 9.71
N GLY A 36 -12.26 3.91 9.68
CA GLY A 36 -12.20 5.34 9.40
C GLY A 36 -13.51 5.94 8.88
N ASN A 37 -13.38 7.06 8.18
CA ASN A 37 -14.47 7.80 7.55
C ASN A 37 -14.42 7.66 6.02
N PHE A 38 -15.49 7.16 5.43
CA PHE A 38 -15.66 7.01 3.98
C PHE A 38 -16.20 8.28 3.29
N SER A 39 -16.33 9.38 4.03
CA SER A 39 -16.52 10.71 3.46
C SER A 39 -15.20 11.47 3.45
N PRO A 40 -14.90 12.25 2.39
CA PRO A 40 -13.68 13.05 2.32
C PRO A 40 -13.50 13.97 3.54
N VAL A 41 -12.31 13.93 4.13
CA VAL A 41 -11.89 14.79 5.23
C VAL A 41 -10.79 15.74 4.72
N THR A 42 -11.16 17.01 4.53
CA THR A 42 -10.23 18.09 4.16
C THR A 42 -9.93 18.93 5.40
N SER A 43 -8.68 18.92 5.87
CA SER A 43 -8.27 19.71 7.04
C SER A 43 -6.85 20.23 6.90
N SER A 44 -6.60 21.44 7.44
CA SER A 44 -5.26 22.02 7.54
C SER A 44 -4.39 21.34 8.60
N SER A 45 -5.01 20.75 9.63
CA SER A 45 -4.35 19.94 10.66
C SER A 45 -5.41 19.20 11.47
N GLY A 46 -5.10 18.01 11.98
CA GLY A 46 -6.02 17.25 12.83
C GLY A 46 -6.39 15.92 12.21
N THR A 47 -7.64 15.47 12.33
CA THR A 47 -8.04 14.09 12.02
C THR A 47 -7.93 13.75 10.52
N SER A 48 -7.39 12.57 10.21
CA SER A 48 -7.47 11.92 8.89
C SER A 48 -8.79 11.20 8.71
N ALA A 49 -9.15 10.86 7.48
CA ALA A 49 -10.18 9.87 7.22
C ALA A 49 -9.84 8.50 7.81
N ALA A 50 -8.56 8.09 7.79
CA ALA A 50 -8.13 6.85 8.44
C ALA A 50 -8.11 7.01 9.97
N GLY A 51 -8.74 6.08 10.68
CA GLY A 51 -8.71 6.04 12.14
C GLY A 51 -7.27 5.93 12.66
N TYR A 52 -6.95 6.68 13.71
CA TYR A 52 -5.61 6.80 14.32
C TYR A 52 -4.54 7.52 13.49
N TRP A 53 -4.94 8.10 12.36
CA TRP A 53 -4.10 8.96 11.55
C TRP A 53 -4.56 10.42 11.66
N TYR A 54 -3.59 11.32 11.51
CA TYR A 54 -3.77 12.75 11.46
C TYR A 54 -3.33 13.27 10.10
N GLN A 55 -3.70 14.49 9.76
CA GLN A 55 -3.28 15.17 8.54
C GLN A 55 -2.45 16.38 8.91
N TRP A 56 -1.37 16.59 8.18
CA TRP A 56 -0.58 17.80 8.25
C TRP A 56 -0.61 18.53 6.92
N ARG A 57 -0.74 19.85 6.98
CA ARG A 57 -0.65 20.74 5.83
C ARG A 57 0.59 21.62 5.95
N ASN A 58 1.50 21.45 5.01
CA ASN A 58 2.64 22.33 4.78
C ASN A 58 2.40 23.31 3.60
N SER A 59 1.42 23.03 2.74
CA SER A 59 1.05 23.92 1.62
C SER A 59 -0.08 24.90 1.98
N SER A 60 -0.47 25.77 1.03
CA SER A 60 -1.59 26.70 1.22
C SER A 60 -2.95 26.02 1.21
N THR A 61 -3.09 24.90 0.48
CA THR A 61 -4.33 24.15 0.32
C THR A 61 -4.31 22.91 1.19
N ALA A 62 -5.38 22.68 1.96
CA ALA A 62 -5.47 21.51 2.83
C ALA A 62 -5.47 20.20 2.03
N PRO A 63 -4.67 19.19 2.45
CA PRO A 63 -4.81 17.86 1.89
C PRO A 63 -6.21 17.31 2.19
N THR A 64 -6.61 16.34 1.38
CA THR A 64 -7.86 15.60 1.56
C THR A 64 -7.53 14.13 1.70
N THR A 65 -8.11 13.50 2.71
CA THR A 65 -8.03 12.04 2.92
C THR A 65 -9.42 11.46 2.85
N GLU A 66 -9.54 10.21 2.39
CA GLU A 66 -10.81 9.52 2.25
C GLU A 66 -10.55 8.01 2.37
N MET A 67 -11.32 7.31 3.20
CA MET A 67 -11.36 5.85 3.10
C MET A 67 -12.19 5.50 1.86
N ILE A 68 -11.63 4.69 0.98
CA ILE A 68 -12.29 4.22 -0.24
C ILE A 68 -12.45 2.71 -0.18
N THR A 69 -13.51 2.21 -0.78
CA THR A 69 -13.85 0.78 -0.80
C THR A 69 -13.15 0.04 -1.94
N GLU A 70 -13.08 -1.29 -1.84
CA GLU A 70 -12.63 -2.16 -2.92
C GLU A 70 -13.44 -1.95 -4.21
N ALA A 71 -14.75 -1.74 -4.10
CA ALA A 71 -15.62 -1.47 -5.25
C ALA A 71 -15.25 -0.16 -5.95
N GLU A 72 -14.91 0.89 -5.20
CA GLU A 72 -14.43 2.15 -5.75
C GLU A 72 -13.04 1.99 -6.39
N MET A 73 -12.15 1.22 -5.76
CA MET A 73 -10.84 0.90 -6.34
C MET A 73 -10.97 0.19 -7.69
N GLN A 74 -11.83 -0.83 -7.79
CA GLN A 74 -12.09 -1.53 -9.04
C GLN A 74 -12.72 -0.61 -10.08
N SER A 75 -13.70 0.20 -9.68
CA SER A 75 -14.43 1.10 -10.58
C SER A 75 -13.54 2.20 -11.16
N TRP A 76 -12.70 2.83 -10.35
CA TRP A 76 -11.91 3.99 -10.74
C TRP A 76 -10.56 3.63 -11.36
N TYR A 77 -9.95 2.54 -10.88
CA TYR A 77 -8.56 2.19 -11.22
C TYR A 77 -8.39 0.79 -11.79
N GLY A 78 -9.45 -0.04 -11.83
CA GLY A 78 -9.39 -1.39 -12.38
C GLY A 78 -8.53 -2.36 -11.56
N VAL A 79 -8.27 -2.04 -10.29
CA VAL A 79 -7.47 -2.85 -9.35
C VAL A 79 -8.22 -3.05 -8.05
N ASN A 80 -7.89 -4.12 -7.32
CA ASN A 80 -8.40 -4.35 -5.97
C ASN A 80 -7.56 -3.59 -4.93
N VAL A 81 -8.09 -3.51 -3.71
CA VAL A 81 -7.28 -3.24 -2.52
C VAL A 81 -6.30 -4.41 -2.28
N ILE A 82 -5.26 -4.18 -1.50
CA ILE A 82 -4.25 -5.19 -1.16
C ILE A 82 -4.71 -6.04 0.01
N GLU A 83 -5.35 -5.44 1.00
CA GLU A 83 -5.86 -6.11 2.20
C GLU A 83 -7.31 -5.69 2.44
N GLY A 84 -8.13 -6.64 2.92
CA GLY A 84 -9.48 -6.35 3.40
C GLY A 84 -10.42 -5.79 2.32
N THR A 85 -11.07 -4.67 2.63
CA THR A 85 -12.14 -4.08 1.82
C THR A 85 -12.01 -2.57 1.64
N ALA A 86 -11.02 -1.94 2.27
CA ALA A 86 -10.83 -0.50 2.21
C ALA A 86 -9.36 -0.10 2.07
N ALA A 87 -9.13 1.10 1.58
CA ALA A 87 -7.82 1.71 1.49
C ALA A 87 -7.92 3.21 1.78
N LEU A 88 -6.81 3.83 2.16
CA LEU A 88 -6.77 5.27 2.40
C LEU A 88 -6.32 5.99 1.11
N LYS A 89 -7.22 6.77 0.53
CA LYS A 89 -6.91 7.71 -0.54
C LYS A 89 -6.45 9.05 0.04
N VAL A 90 -5.42 9.63 -0.56
CA VAL A 90 -4.82 10.90 -0.16
C VAL A 90 -4.63 11.79 -1.38
N LYS A 91 -5.06 13.04 -1.27
CA LYS A 91 -4.81 14.10 -2.24
C LYS A 91 -4.13 15.28 -1.55
N THR A 92 -3.01 15.71 -2.09
CA THR A 92 -2.18 16.78 -1.54
C THR A 92 -1.91 17.87 -2.57
N TYR A 93 -1.45 19.04 -2.11
CA TYR A 93 -1.30 20.22 -2.96
C TYR A 93 0.09 20.85 -2.91
N GLY A 94 0.95 20.41 -1.99
CA GLY A 94 2.37 20.77 -1.96
C GLY A 94 3.24 19.67 -1.36
N SER A 95 4.52 19.97 -1.16
CA SER A 95 5.46 19.05 -0.55
C SER A 95 5.25 18.96 0.96
N SER A 96 5.44 17.77 1.52
CA SER A 96 5.29 17.48 2.95
C SER A 96 3.86 17.69 3.49
N ASP A 97 2.87 17.62 2.61
CA ASP A 97 1.47 17.44 2.98
C ASP A 97 1.17 15.94 3.11
N GLY A 98 0.32 15.57 4.06
CA GLY A 98 -0.26 14.22 4.10
C GLY A 98 -0.50 13.66 5.50
N PRO A 99 -0.90 12.38 5.57
CA PRO A 99 -1.15 11.72 6.83
C PRO A 99 0.10 11.45 7.67
N TYR A 100 -0.07 11.48 8.98
CA TYR A 100 0.95 11.10 9.96
C TYR A 100 0.33 10.52 11.23
N THR A 101 1.15 9.84 12.03
CA THR A 101 0.81 9.43 13.40
C THR A 101 1.45 10.39 14.41
N VAL A 102 0.81 10.61 15.57
CA VAL A 102 1.41 11.36 16.69
C VAL A 102 1.46 10.57 17.97
N ASP A 103 2.43 10.95 18.81
CA ASP A 103 2.56 10.55 20.20
C ASP A 103 1.21 10.64 20.94
N GLY A 104 0.79 9.53 21.56
CA GLY A 104 -0.37 9.49 22.46
C GLY A 104 -1.48 8.52 22.08
N PHE A 105 -1.52 8.01 20.85
CA PHE A 105 -2.52 7.01 20.46
C PHE A 105 -1.92 5.61 20.42
N GLY A 106 -1.77 5.06 21.63
CA GLY A 106 -2.05 3.65 21.89
C GLY A 106 -1.02 2.61 21.45
N HIS A 107 0.25 2.99 21.33
CA HIS A 107 1.29 1.99 21.09
C HIS A 107 2.10 1.66 22.35
N SER A 108 1.89 0.45 22.88
CA SER A 108 2.66 -0.05 24.02
C SER A 108 4.16 -0.10 23.72
N ALA A 109 4.62 -0.29 22.48
CA ALA A 109 6.06 -0.26 22.19
C ALA A 109 6.65 1.16 22.15
N TRP A 110 5.85 2.24 22.08
CA TRP A 110 6.36 3.61 22.21
C TRP A 110 6.64 4.00 23.66
N THR A 111 5.91 3.40 24.61
CA THR A 111 6.03 3.69 26.05
C THR A 111 6.82 2.63 26.82
N SER A 112 6.86 1.38 26.34
CA SER A 112 7.64 0.28 26.96
C SER A 112 9.09 0.24 26.50
N ALA A 113 9.39 0.73 25.29
CA ALA A 113 10.75 0.79 24.79
C ALA A 113 11.40 2.09 25.24
N GLY A 114 12.04 2.02 26.41
CA GLY A 114 13.17 2.88 26.71
C GLY A 114 14.20 2.82 25.58
N ILE A 115 14.09 3.79 24.66
CA ILE A 115 15.14 4.73 24.26
C ILE A 115 16.47 4.08 23.80
N ASN A 116 16.68 4.12 22.47
CA ASN A 116 17.93 3.94 21.68
C ASN A 116 18.19 2.57 21.04
N ASN A 117 18.47 2.61 19.74
CA ASN A 117 19.06 1.55 18.90
C ASN A 117 18.21 0.30 18.62
N VAL A 118 16.90 0.32 18.91
CA VAL A 118 15.99 -0.72 18.41
C VAL A 118 15.57 -0.35 16.98
N PRO A 119 15.83 -1.20 15.97
CA PRO A 119 15.34 -0.97 14.63
C PRO A 119 13.81 -1.13 14.58
N TYR A 120 13.16 -0.22 13.85
CA TYR A 120 11.76 -0.37 13.44
C TYR A 120 11.68 -0.32 11.92
N THR A 121 10.88 -1.22 11.35
CA THR A 121 10.57 -1.22 9.92
C THR A 121 9.11 -0.84 9.75
N PHE A 122 8.89 0.24 8.99
CA PHE A 122 7.57 0.66 8.53
C PHE A 122 7.44 0.33 7.05
N SER A 123 6.33 -0.28 6.67
CA SER A 123 6.03 -0.64 5.30
C SER A 123 4.57 -0.38 4.95
N ALA A 124 4.33 -0.21 3.65
CA ALA A 124 3.01 0.03 3.11
C ALA A 124 2.97 -0.42 1.65
N TRP A 125 1.79 -0.81 1.19
CA TRP A 125 1.51 -0.83 -0.24
C TRP A 125 0.97 0.52 -0.68
N VAL A 126 1.50 1.02 -1.80
CA VAL A 126 1.21 2.35 -2.32
C VAL A 126 0.79 2.24 -3.78
N TYR A 127 -0.30 2.91 -4.15
CA TYR A 127 -0.73 3.10 -5.53
C TYR A 127 -0.72 4.59 -5.84
N VAL A 128 0.26 5.06 -6.61
CA VAL A 128 0.32 6.48 -7.00
C VAL A 128 -0.59 6.72 -8.20
N ILE A 129 -1.45 7.74 -8.10
CA ILE A 129 -2.31 8.21 -9.19
C ILE A 129 -1.61 9.36 -9.94
N SER A 130 -1.00 10.28 -9.19
CA SER A 130 -0.20 11.38 -9.74
C SER A 130 0.83 11.90 -8.74
N GLY A 131 1.90 12.53 -9.24
CA GLY A 131 2.95 13.11 -8.40
C GLY A 131 3.89 12.04 -7.83
N GLY A 132 4.19 12.15 -6.54
CA GLY A 132 5.05 11.20 -5.83
C GLY A 132 4.91 11.31 -4.31
N MET A 133 5.27 10.24 -3.61
CA MET A 133 5.06 10.16 -2.16
C MET A 133 6.19 9.45 -1.43
N TYR A 134 6.36 9.79 -0.17
CA TYR A 134 7.32 9.22 0.78
C TYR A 134 6.59 8.51 1.90
N ILE A 135 7.04 7.29 2.22
CA ILE A 135 6.79 6.73 3.55
C ILE A 135 8.00 7.00 4.43
N SER A 136 7.76 7.43 5.65
CA SER A 136 8.84 7.71 6.62
C SER A 136 8.56 7.13 7.98
N ALA A 137 9.65 6.76 8.66
CA ALA A 137 9.65 6.39 10.07
C ALA A 137 10.70 7.23 10.81
N GLY A 138 10.33 7.83 11.93
CA GLY A 138 11.23 8.67 12.70
C GLY A 138 10.57 9.46 13.81
N SER A 139 11.12 10.64 14.06
CA SER A 139 10.67 11.57 15.07
C SER A 139 11.07 12.98 14.68
N ASN A 140 10.19 13.96 14.89
CA ASN A 140 10.49 15.38 14.73
C ASN A 140 11.77 15.81 15.47
N ALA A 141 12.07 15.22 16.62
CA ALA A 141 13.26 15.54 17.41
C ALA A 141 14.56 14.92 16.88
N TYR A 142 14.47 13.83 16.11
CA TYR A 142 15.64 13.03 15.71
C TYR A 142 15.76 12.79 14.20
N GLY A 143 14.84 13.34 13.41
CA GLY A 143 14.75 13.15 11.96
C GLY A 143 14.08 11.83 11.57
N TYR A 144 14.05 11.59 10.26
CA TYR A 144 13.36 10.46 9.64
C TYR A 144 14.27 9.69 8.68
N ASN A 145 13.98 8.41 8.51
CA ASN A 145 14.35 7.69 7.30
C ASN A 145 13.12 7.65 6.39
N ASN A 146 13.35 7.73 5.08
CA ASN A 146 12.30 7.78 4.06
C ASN A 146 12.61 6.79 2.94
N THR A 147 11.57 6.25 2.32
CA THR A 147 11.63 5.71 0.95
C THR A 147 10.58 6.40 0.08
N TYR A 148 10.77 6.41 -1.23
CA TYR A 148 10.05 7.27 -2.18
C TYR A 148 9.59 6.50 -3.41
N THR A 149 8.43 6.88 -3.95
CA THR A 149 7.98 6.42 -5.27
C THR A 149 7.27 7.49 -6.09
N THR A 150 7.39 7.34 -7.42
CA THR A 150 6.65 8.03 -8.48
C THR A 150 6.02 7.04 -9.46
N LYS A 151 5.99 5.74 -9.14
CA LYS A 151 5.46 4.72 -10.04
C LYS A 151 3.93 4.80 -10.07
N VAL A 152 3.41 5.45 -11.10
CA VAL A 152 1.98 5.68 -11.28
C VAL A 152 1.27 4.45 -11.82
N GLY A 153 0.05 4.20 -11.37
CA GLY A 153 -0.87 3.24 -11.99
C GLY A 153 -0.62 1.78 -11.62
N GLN A 154 0.11 1.53 -10.54
CA GLN A 154 0.37 0.18 -10.03
C GLN A 154 0.61 0.19 -8.51
N TRP A 155 0.32 -0.94 -7.86
CA TRP A 155 0.69 -1.18 -6.47
C TRP A 155 2.20 -1.40 -6.35
N GLU A 156 2.83 -0.68 -5.43
CA GLU A 156 4.23 -0.84 -5.08
C GLU A 156 4.38 -1.00 -3.57
N PHE A 157 5.11 -2.03 -3.17
CA PHE A 157 5.49 -2.22 -1.79
C PHE A 157 6.68 -1.33 -1.45
N LEU A 158 6.50 -0.46 -0.45
CA LEU A 158 7.54 0.38 0.10
C LEU A 158 7.85 -0.05 1.53
N SER A 159 9.13 0.00 1.89
CA SER A 159 9.59 -0.27 3.24
C SER A 159 10.74 0.67 3.60
N VAL A 160 10.73 1.12 4.85
CA VAL A 160 11.78 1.94 5.42
C VAL A 160 12.11 1.42 6.82
N THR A 161 13.39 1.19 7.04
CA THR A 161 13.90 0.78 8.36
C THR A 161 14.66 1.93 8.97
N ARG A 162 14.38 2.20 10.24
CA ARG A 162 15.13 3.16 11.04
C ARG A 162 15.72 2.47 12.25
N THR A 163 17.05 2.48 12.30
CA THR A 163 17.84 2.08 13.46
C THR A 163 18.41 3.35 14.07
N GLY A 164 18.03 3.68 15.29
CA GLY A 164 18.55 4.87 15.95
C GLY A 164 17.73 5.25 17.18
N ASN A 165 17.62 6.55 17.42
CA ASN A 165 16.77 7.10 18.47
C ASN A 165 15.28 6.74 18.25
N ARG A 166 14.44 7.26 19.13
CA ARG A 166 12.98 7.09 19.14
C ARG A 166 12.33 7.16 17.75
N VAL A 167 11.44 6.20 17.48
CA VAL A 167 10.46 6.20 16.37
C VAL A 167 9.09 6.36 16.99
N ASP A 168 8.57 7.58 16.96
CA ASP A 168 7.27 7.97 17.52
C ASP A 168 6.32 8.56 16.46
N GLU A 169 6.82 8.75 15.23
CA GLU A 169 6.06 9.32 14.14
C GLU A 169 6.30 8.55 12.83
N LEU A 170 5.21 8.15 12.20
CA LEU A 170 5.18 7.59 10.86
C LEU A 170 4.48 8.56 9.93
N LEU A 171 5.03 8.75 8.74
CA LEU A 171 4.53 9.74 7.79
C LEU A 171 4.21 9.07 6.45
N LEU A 172 3.12 9.53 5.85
CA LEU A 172 2.72 9.30 4.47
C LEU A 172 2.57 10.68 3.81
N TYR A 173 3.58 11.16 3.10
CA TYR A 173 3.54 12.55 2.62
C TYR A 173 4.01 12.69 1.19
N SER A 174 3.54 13.75 0.55
CA SER A 174 3.83 13.99 -0.85
C SER A 174 5.14 14.74 -1.10
N SER A 175 5.75 14.51 -2.26
CA SER A 175 6.90 15.30 -2.76
C SER A 175 6.50 16.62 -3.42
N GLY A 176 5.20 16.83 -3.64
CA GLY A 176 4.58 17.99 -4.26
C GLY A 176 3.06 17.78 -4.33
N ALA A 177 2.33 18.49 -5.20
CA ALA A 177 0.93 18.16 -5.46
C ALA A 177 0.82 16.72 -5.98
N SER A 178 0.14 15.84 -5.25
CA SER A 178 0.10 14.40 -5.51
C SER A 178 -1.26 13.80 -5.16
N GLU A 179 -1.56 12.66 -5.76
CA GLU A 179 -2.72 11.84 -5.39
C GLU A 179 -2.26 10.39 -5.34
N PHE A 180 -2.48 9.72 -4.21
CA PHE A 180 -2.01 8.37 -3.96
C PHE A 180 -2.96 7.63 -3.01
N ILE A 181 -2.87 6.31 -3.02
CA ILE A 181 -3.66 5.41 -2.19
C ILE A 181 -2.67 4.55 -1.42
N VAL A 182 -2.95 4.33 -0.14
CA VAL A 182 -2.16 3.43 0.70
C VAL A 182 -3.04 2.36 1.29
N ASP A 183 -2.46 1.17 1.44
CA ASP A 183 -3.14 0.02 2.02
C ASP A 183 -2.11 -0.93 2.66
N SER A 184 -2.58 -1.81 3.54
CA SER A 184 -1.83 -2.85 4.23
C SER A 184 -0.51 -2.30 4.78
N LEU A 185 -0.65 -1.40 5.76
CA LEU A 185 0.45 -0.79 6.46
C LEU A 185 0.91 -1.70 7.59
N TRP A 186 2.22 -1.76 7.79
CA TRP A 186 2.81 -2.59 8.81
C TRP A 186 3.98 -1.91 9.48
N LEU A 187 3.94 -1.84 10.80
CA LEU A 187 5.06 -1.48 11.65
C LEU A 187 5.48 -2.71 12.44
N ASN A 188 6.78 -3.00 12.47
CA ASN A 188 7.34 -4.06 13.29
C ASN A 188 8.66 -3.62 13.92
N SER A 189 8.99 -4.21 15.06
CA SER A 189 10.35 -4.15 15.61
C SER A 189 11.28 -5.08 14.82
N GLY A 190 12.54 -4.72 14.69
CA GLY A 190 13.53 -5.47 13.92
C GLY A 190 13.77 -4.90 12.52
N THR A 191 14.81 -5.42 11.86
CA THR A 191 15.11 -5.15 10.44
C THR A 191 14.65 -6.29 9.51
N SER A 192 14.18 -7.40 10.09
CA SER A 192 13.96 -8.68 9.40
C SER A 192 12.55 -9.24 9.51
N SER A 193 11.67 -8.64 10.32
CA SER A 193 10.25 -9.00 10.30
C SER A 193 9.65 -8.43 9.02
N LEU A 194 9.16 -9.33 8.17
CA LEU A 194 8.61 -9.01 6.87
C LEU A 194 7.11 -8.79 7.00
N HIS A 195 6.60 -7.83 6.24
CA HIS A 195 5.17 -7.69 5.99
C HIS A 195 4.60 -9.06 5.54
N PRO A 196 3.51 -9.58 6.13
CA PRO A 196 3.01 -10.92 5.82
C PRO A 196 2.58 -11.09 4.36
N TYR A 197 2.32 -9.97 3.68
CA TYR A 197 2.03 -9.88 2.25
C TYR A 197 3.15 -9.28 1.40
N GLN A 198 4.41 -9.35 1.81
CA GLN A 198 5.50 -9.11 0.86
C GLN A 198 5.43 -10.23 -0.18
N GLN A 199 4.83 -9.96 -1.34
CA GLN A 199 4.80 -10.92 -2.44
C GLN A 199 6.24 -11.39 -2.69
N VAL A 200 6.50 -12.67 -2.42
CA VAL A 200 7.53 -13.40 -3.16
C VAL A 200 6.97 -13.43 -4.58
N VAL A 201 7.36 -12.45 -5.40
CA VAL A 201 6.95 -12.34 -6.80
C VAL A 201 7.07 -13.74 -7.42
N PRO A 202 5.96 -14.40 -7.80
CA PRO A 202 6.07 -15.64 -8.54
C PRO A 202 6.80 -15.28 -9.83
N GLU A 203 7.88 -16.01 -10.13
CA GLU A 203 8.64 -15.82 -11.36
C GLU A 203 7.68 -15.63 -12.54
N SER A 204 7.98 -14.63 -13.37
CA SER A 204 7.11 -14.20 -14.46
C SER A 204 6.58 -15.42 -15.23
N GLN A 205 5.25 -15.59 -15.27
CA GLN A 205 4.58 -16.68 -16.01
C GLN A 205 4.87 -16.68 -17.52
N THR A 206 5.66 -15.70 -17.99
CA THR A 206 6.35 -15.72 -19.28
C THR A 206 7.06 -17.05 -19.55
N ILE A 207 7.65 -17.70 -18.53
CA ILE A 207 8.28 -19.03 -18.72
C ILE A 207 7.22 -20.12 -18.97
N ALA A 208 6.10 -20.11 -18.23
CA ALA A 208 5.04 -21.10 -18.40
C ALA A 208 4.34 -21.00 -19.78
N LEU A 209 4.13 -19.78 -20.28
CA LEU A 209 3.57 -19.55 -21.62
C LEU A 209 4.54 -19.91 -22.74
N LEU A 210 5.86 -19.71 -22.56
CA LEU A 210 6.89 -20.18 -23.49
C LEU A 210 6.90 -21.72 -23.60
N PHE A 211 6.78 -22.44 -22.47
CA PHE A 211 6.73 -23.90 -22.48
C PHE A 211 5.46 -24.46 -23.14
N LEU A 212 4.30 -23.84 -22.93
CA LEU A 212 3.05 -24.24 -23.61
C LEU A 212 3.10 -23.97 -25.12
N GLY A 213 3.70 -22.85 -25.53
CA GLY A 213 3.89 -22.49 -26.95
C GLY A 213 4.77 -23.49 -27.69
N ILE A 214 5.86 -23.95 -27.06
CA ILE A 214 6.77 -24.96 -27.63
C ILE A 214 6.05 -26.31 -27.79
N LEU A 215 5.27 -26.76 -26.80
CA LEU A 215 4.51 -28.02 -26.87
C LEU A 215 3.46 -28.03 -27.99
N LEU A 216 2.82 -26.89 -28.26
CA LEU A 216 1.84 -26.77 -29.35
C LEU A 216 2.50 -26.76 -30.75
N ILE A 217 3.74 -26.27 -30.86
CA ILE A 217 4.51 -26.31 -32.12
C ILE A 217 5.02 -27.73 -32.39
N TYR A 218 5.55 -28.43 -31.39
CA TYR A 218 6.07 -29.80 -31.56
C TYR A 218 4.98 -30.87 -31.70
N GLY A 219 3.81 -30.68 -31.07
CA GLY A 219 2.68 -31.60 -31.19
C GLY A 219 2.06 -31.69 -32.59
N ARG A 220 2.30 -30.71 -33.47
CA ARG A 220 1.81 -30.73 -34.87
C ARG A 220 2.71 -31.49 -35.85
N PHE A 221 3.95 -31.81 -35.49
CA PHE A 221 4.89 -32.52 -36.38
C PHE A 221 4.87 -34.05 -36.24
N TYR A 222 4.13 -34.61 -35.27
CA TYR A 222 4.09 -36.05 -34.98
C TYR A 222 2.88 -36.81 -35.57
N ARG A 223 2.32 -36.33 -36.69
CA ARG A 223 1.22 -37.02 -37.40
C ARG A 223 1.50 -37.24 -38.88
N ILE A 224 2.63 -37.89 -39.17
CA ILE A 224 2.84 -38.57 -40.46
C ILE A 224 3.57 -39.89 -40.17
N ARG A 225 2.79 -40.95 -39.94
CA ARG A 225 2.94 -42.31 -40.50
C ARG A 225 1.81 -43.19 -39.99
#